data_AF-A0A9E1VSF9-F1
#
_entry.id   AF-A0A9E1VSF9-F1
#
_cell.length_a   1.000
_cell.length_b   1.000
_cell.length_c   1.000
_cell.angle_alpha   90.00
_cell.angle_beta   90.00
_cell.angle_gamma   90.00
#
_symmetry.space_group_name_H-M   'P 1'
#
loop_
_entity.id
_entity.type
_entity.pdbx_description
1 polymer ?
#
loop_
_entity_poly.entity_id
_entity_poly.type
_entity_poly.pdbx_seq_one_letter_code
_entity_poly.pdbx_strand_id
1 'polypeptide(L)'
;MIFTKHIKPYSILLLSVLLIGCSKSQKLEVKSNDIYLKILGTIQDGGIPHMGCNKKCCKNYFLNQNRRMGVSSIGITNLKYDTNYLIDATPDVNFQLESLIGSANPSEKLNGIFLTHAHMGHYAGLLNFGRESLNSVNIPLYLMPKFHDFILNNGPWNQLVILKNINLFEINADKELILDDNLSITPVQVPHRDEYSETVGFVIKGKSKKALYIPDIDKWEKWNVSIVESIKNVDYAFLDGTFYDQKEINNRDMSE
;
A
#
# COMPACT_ATOMS: atom_id res chain seq x y z
N MET A 1 -11.68 83.22 55.42
CA MET A 1 -13.10 82.81 55.55
C MET A 1 -13.41 81.84 54.42
N ILE A 2 -13.69 80.58 54.79
CA ILE A 2 -14.75 79.71 54.25
C ILE A 2 -14.85 79.47 52.73
N PHE A 3 -14.52 78.23 52.33
CA PHE A 3 -15.10 77.35 51.29
C PHE A 3 -15.00 77.79 49.80
N THR A 4 -14.82 76.97 48.76
CA THR A 4 -15.16 75.57 48.41
C THR A 4 -14.24 75.14 47.22
N LYS A 5 -13.59 73.97 47.25
CA LYS A 5 -13.95 72.68 46.60
C LYS A 5 -14.14 72.70 45.07
N HIS A 6 -13.25 72.04 44.33
CA HIS A 6 -13.63 71.22 43.16
C HIS A 6 -12.75 69.97 43.04
N ILE A 7 -13.44 68.83 43.06
CA ILE A 7 -12.95 67.45 42.92
C ILE A 7 -12.89 67.11 41.42
N LYS A 8 -11.87 66.38 40.97
CA LYS A 8 -11.91 65.62 39.70
C LYS A 8 -11.91 64.12 40.01
N PRO A 9 -12.73 63.30 39.32
CA PRO A 9 -12.81 61.87 39.55
C PRO A 9 -11.70 61.13 38.79
N TYR A 10 -11.06 60.15 39.43
CA TYR A 10 -10.24 59.15 38.75
C TYR A 10 -11.14 58.01 38.29
N SER A 11 -11.20 57.77 36.97
CA SER A 11 -11.76 56.56 36.39
C SER A 11 -10.90 55.36 36.78
N ILE A 12 -11.47 54.45 37.58
CA ILE A 12 -10.88 53.13 37.83
C ILE A 12 -11.37 52.22 36.69
N LEU A 13 -10.47 51.93 35.75
CA LEU A 13 -10.68 50.94 34.69
C LEU A 13 -10.46 49.54 35.31
N LEU A 14 -11.53 48.80 35.59
CA LEU A 14 -11.46 47.40 36.02
C LEU A 14 -11.18 46.51 34.79
N LEU A 15 -9.94 46.04 34.64
CA LEU A 15 -9.54 45.11 33.59
C LEU A 15 -9.81 43.67 34.07
N SER A 16 -10.94 43.09 33.65
CA SER A 16 -11.26 41.68 33.92
C SER A 16 -10.50 40.78 32.95
N VAL A 17 -9.34 40.28 33.37
CA VAL A 17 -8.59 39.25 32.64
C VAL A 17 -9.27 37.89 32.87
N LEU A 18 -10.07 37.45 31.90
CA LEU A 18 -10.59 36.09 31.82
C LEU A 18 -9.46 35.14 31.40
N LEU A 19 -8.84 34.49 32.39
CA LEU A 19 -7.94 33.36 32.16
C LEU A 19 -8.78 32.14 31.77
N ILE A 20 -9.08 31.99 30.47
CA ILE A 20 -9.61 30.75 29.91
C ILE A 20 -8.43 29.77 29.85
N GLY A 21 -8.30 28.95 30.90
CA GLY A 21 -7.38 27.83 30.91
C GLY A 21 -7.77 26.82 29.85
N CYS A 22 -7.00 26.73 28.77
CA CYS A 22 -7.04 25.59 27.85
C CYS A 22 -6.64 24.33 28.61
N SER A 23 -7.63 23.53 29.03
CA SER A 23 -7.35 22.14 29.38
C SER A 23 -7.00 21.40 28.09
N LYS A 24 -5.76 20.90 27.99
CA LYS A 24 -5.43 19.91 26.95
C LYS A 24 -6.34 18.72 27.19
N SER A 25 -7.30 18.52 26.30
CA SER A 25 -7.99 17.24 26.15
C SER A 25 -6.93 16.17 25.95
N GLN A 26 -6.66 15.36 26.98
CA GLN A 26 -5.91 14.13 26.81
C GLN A 26 -6.73 13.25 25.86
N LYS A 27 -6.27 13.13 24.61
CA LYS A 27 -6.71 12.06 23.73
C LYS A 27 -6.37 10.76 24.46
N LEU A 28 -7.38 10.04 24.92
CA LEU A 28 -7.24 8.66 25.34
C LEU A 28 -6.70 7.89 24.14
N GLU A 29 -5.41 7.58 24.17
CA GLU A 29 -4.74 6.80 23.15
C GLU A 29 -5.19 5.35 23.33
N VAL A 30 -6.30 4.99 22.69
CA VAL A 30 -6.72 3.60 22.58
C VAL A 30 -5.67 2.92 21.69
N LYS A 31 -4.66 2.31 22.30
CA LYS A 31 -3.71 1.43 21.60
C LYS A 31 -4.46 0.16 21.20
N SER A 32 -5.19 0.26 20.09
CA SER A 32 -5.75 -0.91 19.43
C SER A 32 -4.59 -1.78 18.94
N ASN A 33 -4.73 -3.10 19.10
CA ASN A 33 -3.79 -4.09 18.58
C ASN A 33 -4.22 -4.64 17.22
N ASP A 34 -5.18 -3.97 16.57
CA ASP A 34 -5.79 -4.45 15.34
C ASP A 34 -4.85 -4.27 14.15
N ILE A 35 -4.97 -5.21 13.23
CA ILE A 35 -4.31 -5.19 11.92
C ILE A 35 -5.41 -5.06 10.88
N TYR A 36 -5.28 -4.07 10.01
CA TYR A 36 -6.21 -3.83 8.91
C TYR A 36 -5.56 -4.21 7.59
N LEU A 37 -6.31 -4.96 6.79
CA LEU A 37 -6.02 -5.14 5.38
C LEU A 37 -6.93 -4.20 4.58
N LYS A 38 -6.33 -3.38 3.73
CA LYS A 38 -7.04 -2.42 2.90
C LYS A 38 -6.86 -2.78 1.44
N ILE A 39 -7.96 -2.97 0.72
CA ILE A 39 -7.93 -3.14 -0.73
C ILE A 39 -7.69 -1.76 -1.36
N LEU A 40 -6.55 -1.59 -2.04
CA LEU A 40 -6.13 -0.32 -2.64
C LEU A 40 -6.37 -0.30 -4.16
N GLY A 41 -6.42 -1.47 -4.77
CA GLY A 41 -6.79 -1.66 -6.17
C GLY A 41 -7.20 -3.10 -6.46
N THR A 42 -7.91 -3.30 -7.55
CA THR A 42 -8.50 -4.60 -7.94
C THR A 42 -8.49 -4.81 -9.45
N ILE A 43 -7.75 -3.99 -10.19
CA ILE A 43 -7.70 -4.04 -11.66
C ILE A 43 -6.39 -4.70 -12.08
N GLN A 44 -6.40 -5.41 -13.21
CA GLN A 44 -5.21 -5.97 -13.84
C GLN A 44 -4.20 -4.85 -14.23
N ASP A 45 -2.92 -5.21 -14.45
CA ASP A 45 -1.80 -4.31 -14.80
C ASP A 45 -2.14 -3.14 -15.72
N GLY A 46 -2.89 -3.38 -16.80
CA GLY A 46 -3.19 -2.35 -17.80
C GLY A 46 -4.15 -1.28 -17.33
N GLY A 47 -4.71 -1.43 -16.12
CA GLY A 47 -5.63 -0.49 -15.50
C GLY A 47 -7.00 -0.41 -16.19
N ILE A 48 -7.81 0.54 -15.73
CA ILE A 48 -9.10 0.86 -16.34
C ILE A 48 -9.24 2.38 -16.54
N PRO A 49 -9.49 2.83 -17.78
CA PRO A 49 -9.59 2.03 -19.00
C PRO A 49 -8.22 1.53 -19.46
N HIS A 50 -8.18 0.27 -19.91
CA HIS A 50 -6.96 -0.31 -20.46
C HIS A 50 -6.52 0.46 -21.72
N MET A 51 -5.22 0.74 -21.85
CA MET A 51 -4.66 1.45 -23.00
C MET A 51 -5.06 0.77 -24.32
N GLY A 52 -5.59 1.54 -25.29
CA GLY A 52 -6.05 1.02 -26.57
C GLY A 52 -7.39 0.26 -26.55
N CYS A 53 -8.06 0.14 -25.40
CA CYS A 53 -9.34 -0.56 -25.30
C CYS A 53 -10.51 0.24 -25.86
N ASN A 54 -11.22 -0.35 -26.83
CA ASN A 54 -12.41 0.23 -27.46
C ASN A 54 -13.75 -0.39 -27.00
N LYS A 55 -13.71 -1.32 -26.02
CA LYS A 55 -14.92 -1.94 -25.44
C LYS A 55 -15.76 -0.87 -24.70
N LYS A 56 -17.06 -1.13 -24.56
CA LYS A 56 -18.02 -0.20 -23.91
C LYS A 56 -17.61 0.17 -22.48
N CYS A 57 -17.11 -0.79 -21.70
CA CYS A 57 -16.61 -0.56 -20.34
C CYS A 57 -15.46 0.46 -20.29
N CYS A 58 -14.54 0.42 -21.26
CA CYS A 58 -13.41 1.35 -21.35
C CYS A 58 -13.86 2.75 -21.83
N LYS A 59 -14.67 2.82 -22.90
CA LYS A 59 -15.14 4.09 -23.47
C LYS A 59 -15.99 4.89 -22.48
N ASN A 60 -16.83 4.21 -21.70
CA ASN A 60 -17.75 4.85 -20.78
C ASN A 60 -17.11 5.19 -19.43
N TYR A 61 -15.89 4.70 -19.14
CA TYR A 61 -15.26 4.90 -17.84
C TYR A 61 -15.09 6.39 -17.49
N PHE A 62 -14.60 7.20 -18.44
CA PHE A 62 -14.41 8.64 -18.23
C PHE A 62 -15.71 9.44 -18.18
N LEU A 63 -16.81 8.92 -18.74
CA LEU A 63 -18.09 9.63 -18.80
C LEU A 63 -18.84 9.60 -17.47
N ASN A 64 -18.62 8.57 -16.64
CA ASN A 64 -19.46 8.28 -15.49
C ASN A 64 -18.93 8.84 -14.15
N GLN A 65 -17.86 9.64 -14.14
CA GLN A 65 -17.19 10.12 -12.91
C GLN A 65 -17.00 9.00 -11.86
N ASN A 66 -16.70 7.80 -12.33
CA ASN A 66 -16.57 6.65 -11.44
C ASN A 66 -15.36 6.82 -10.52
N ARG A 67 -15.46 6.29 -9.30
CA ARG A 67 -14.30 6.17 -8.40
C ARG A 67 -13.17 5.45 -9.14
N ARG A 68 -11.96 6.02 -9.07
CA ARG A 68 -10.76 5.40 -9.65
C ARG A 68 -10.62 3.98 -9.09
N MET A 69 -10.51 2.99 -9.97
CA MET A 69 -10.15 1.64 -9.60
C MET A 69 -8.66 1.45 -9.92
N GLY A 70 -7.83 1.32 -8.89
CA GLY A 70 -6.39 1.13 -9.07
C GLY A 70 -6.05 -0.30 -9.50
N VAL A 71 -4.86 -0.45 -10.09
CA VAL A 71 -4.22 -1.76 -10.31
C VAL A 71 -4.06 -2.52 -8.98
N SER A 72 -4.13 -3.85 -9.03
CA SER A 72 -4.17 -4.74 -7.87
C SER A 72 -3.09 -4.42 -6.85
N SER A 73 -3.52 -4.06 -5.64
CA SER A 73 -2.64 -3.77 -4.52
C SER A 73 -3.45 -3.81 -3.23
N ILE A 74 -2.80 -4.24 -2.15
CA ILE A 74 -3.35 -4.20 -0.80
C ILE A 74 -2.38 -3.50 0.14
N GLY A 75 -2.93 -2.82 1.14
CA GLY A 75 -2.18 -2.21 2.23
C GLY A 75 -2.42 -2.96 3.54
N ILE A 76 -1.41 -2.95 4.40
CA ILE A 76 -1.46 -3.51 5.75
C ILE A 76 -1.18 -2.38 6.73
N THR A 77 -2.05 -2.17 7.71
CA THR A 77 -1.84 -1.20 8.79
C THR A 77 -1.91 -1.92 10.14
N ASN A 78 -0.88 -1.77 10.96
CA ASN A 78 -0.82 -2.29 12.33
C ASN A 78 -0.96 -1.14 13.33
N LEU A 79 -2.12 -1.05 14.00
CA LEU A 79 -2.40 0.08 14.89
C LEU A 79 -1.56 0.07 16.18
N LYS A 80 -1.01 -1.08 16.57
CA LYS A 80 -0.19 -1.21 17.78
C LYS A 80 1.12 -0.45 17.66
N TYR A 81 1.74 -0.55 16.50
CA TYR A 81 3.06 -0.01 16.20
C TYR A 81 3.01 1.19 15.24
N ASP A 82 1.82 1.54 14.75
CA ASP A 82 1.61 2.59 13.75
C ASP A 82 2.45 2.33 12.49
N THR A 83 2.52 1.05 12.08
CA THR A 83 3.28 0.61 10.90
C THR A 83 2.35 0.36 9.72
N ASN A 84 2.82 0.75 8.52
CA ASN A 84 2.08 0.54 7.27
C ASN A 84 2.95 -0.12 6.21
N TYR A 85 2.39 -1.10 5.51
CA TYR A 85 3.05 -1.80 4.42
C TYR A 85 2.18 -1.78 3.18
N LEU A 86 2.82 -1.62 2.03
CA LEU A 86 2.18 -1.74 0.72
C LEU A 86 2.58 -3.08 0.10
N ILE A 87 1.62 -3.82 -0.46
CA ILE A 87 1.92 -4.93 -1.37
C ILE A 87 1.65 -4.43 -2.79
N ASP A 88 2.71 -4.48 -3.60
CA ASP A 88 2.81 -3.98 -4.97
C ASP A 88 2.73 -2.45 -5.10
N ALA A 89 3.81 -1.84 -5.60
CA ALA A 89 3.88 -0.41 -5.91
C ALA A 89 3.44 -0.18 -7.36
N THR A 90 2.14 -0.08 -7.55
CA THR A 90 1.50 0.00 -8.87
C THR A 90 1.64 1.37 -9.55
N PRO A 91 1.33 1.52 -10.85
CA PRO A 91 1.21 2.85 -11.47
C PRO A 91 0.26 3.82 -10.75
N ASP A 92 -0.68 3.31 -9.95
CA ASP A 92 -1.64 4.09 -9.17
C ASP A 92 -1.17 4.44 -7.76
N VAL A 93 0.10 4.15 -7.42
CA VAL A 93 0.65 4.25 -6.05
C VAL A 93 0.36 5.57 -5.34
N ASN A 94 0.31 6.69 -6.07
CA ASN A 94 0.00 8.01 -5.50
C ASN A 94 -1.38 8.05 -4.80
N PHE A 95 -2.40 7.45 -5.42
CA PHE A 95 -3.75 7.39 -4.84
C PHE A 95 -3.89 6.26 -3.81
N GLN A 96 -3.14 5.18 -4.01
CA GLN A 96 -3.13 4.03 -3.11
C GLN A 96 -2.49 4.39 -1.77
N LEU A 97 -1.40 5.16 -1.78
CA LEU A 97 -0.76 5.67 -0.57
C LEU A 97 -1.62 6.71 0.14
N GLU A 98 -2.26 7.65 -0.57
CA GLU A 98 -3.22 8.58 0.06
C GLU A 98 -4.36 7.80 0.74
N SER A 99 -4.83 6.71 0.13
CA SER A 99 -5.80 5.83 0.76
C SER A 99 -5.22 5.12 1.99
N LEU A 100 -3.99 4.61 1.94
CA LEU A 100 -3.39 3.83 3.02
C LEU A 100 -2.99 4.69 4.23
N ILE A 101 -2.25 5.78 4.00
CA ILE A 101 -1.63 6.60 5.05
C ILE A 101 -2.14 8.05 5.09
N GLY A 102 -3.12 8.40 4.27
CA GLY A 102 -3.59 9.79 4.14
C GLY A 102 -2.50 10.70 3.60
N SER A 103 -2.57 11.98 3.96
CA SER A 103 -1.62 13.01 3.54
C SER A 103 -0.29 12.97 4.32
N ALA A 104 0.03 11.86 4.99
CA ALA A 104 1.28 11.73 5.72
C ALA A 104 2.47 11.51 4.78
N ASN A 105 3.67 11.90 5.22
CA ASN A 105 4.90 11.68 4.44
C ASN A 105 5.17 10.18 4.29
N PRO A 106 5.21 9.61 3.07
CA PRO A 106 5.48 8.19 2.89
C PRO A 106 6.85 7.76 3.42
N SER A 107 7.86 8.63 3.42
CA SER A 107 9.19 8.30 3.99
C SER A 107 9.15 8.10 5.52
N GLU A 108 8.10 8.56 6.19
CA GLU A 108 7.92 8.43 7.64
C GLU A 108 6.87 7.37 8.00
N LYS A 109 5.83 7.21 7.17
CA LYS A 109 4.68 6.35 7.46
C LYS A 109 4.66 5.02 6.72
N LEU A 110 5.43 4.85 5.65
CA LEU A 110 5.51 3.59 4.92
C LEU A 110 6.72 2.79 5.40
N ASN A 111 6.47 1.74 6.17
CA ASN A 111 7.49 0.89 6.78
C ASN A 111 8.02 -0.19 5.85
N GLY A 112 7.37 -0.40 4.71
CA GLY A 112 7.91 -1.23 3.65
C GLY A 112 6.95 -1.43 2.49
N ILE A 113 7.53 -1.88 1.38
CA ILE A 113 6.83 -2.30 0.19
C ILE A 113 7.23 -3.75 -0.08
N PHE A 114 6.26 -4.63 -0.26
CA PHE A 114 6.47 -6.01 -0.72
C PHE A 114 6.09 -6.09 -2.18
N LEU A 115 6.92 -6.72 -3.01
CA LEU A 115 6.60 -6.95 -4.41
C LEU A 115 6.32 -8.43 -4.67
N THR A 116 5.24 -8.70 -5.40
CA THR A 116 4.85 -10.06 -5.78
C THR A 116 5.64 -10.55 -6.99
N HIS A 117 5.73 -9.74 -8.05
CA HIS A 117 6.41 -10.09 -9.31
C HIS A 117 6.65 -8.87 -10.22
N ALA A 118 7.40 -9.08 -11.31
CA ALA A 118 7.91 -8.04 -12.21
C ALA A 118 7.01 -7.76 -13.43
N HIS A 119 5.69 -7.78 -13.28
CA HIS A 119 4.79 -7.20 -14.28
C HIS A 119 4.57 -5.70 -14.01
N MET A 120 4.39 -4.90 -15.06
CA MET A 120 4.34 -3.44 -14.95
C MET A 120 3.34 -2.93 -13.90
N GLY A 121 2.25 -3.67 -13.70
CA GLY A 121 1.20 -3.34 -12.74
C GLY A 121 1.67 -3.34 -11.29
N HIS A 122 2.76 -4.03 -10.98
CA HIS A 122 3.13 -4.35 -9.59
C HIS A 122 4.34 -3.57 -9.07
N TYR A 123 5.14 -2.96 -9.94
CA TYR A 123 6.37 -2.25 -9.52
C TYR A 123 6.70 -0.96 -10.29
N ALA A 124 5.97 -0.64 -11.37
CA ALA A 124 6.26 0.59 -12.13
C ALA A 124 6.01 1.87 -11.29
N GLY A 125 5.17 1.79 -10.26
CA GLY A 125 4.95 2.86 -9.30
C GLY A 125 6.18 3.25 -8.50
N LEU A 126 7.18 2.36 -8.38
CA LEU A 126 8.44 2.64 -7.68
C LEU A 126 9.13 3.90 -8.20
N LEU A 127 8.93 4.26 -9.47
CA LEU A 127 9.53 5.49 -10.03
C LEU A 127 9.04 6.76 -9.34
N ASN A 128 7.84 6.77 -8.73
CA ASN A 128 7.35 7.91 -7.95
C ASN A 128 8.15 8.14 -6.66
N PHE A 129 8.96 7.17 -6.22
CA PHE A 129 9.82 7.31 -5.03
C PHE A 129 11.14 8.01 -5.34
N GLY A 130 11.47 8.20 -6.62
CA GLY A 130 12.67 8.89 -7.09
C GLY A 130 12.58 10.42 -7.01
N ARG A 131 13.65 11.07 -7.47
CA ARG A 131 13.84 12.54 -7.39
C ARG A 131 12.82 13.35 -8.19
N GLU A 132 12.21 12.79 -9.23
CA GLU A 132 11.20 13.52 -10.02
C GLU A 132 9.85 13.66 -9.30
N SER A 133 9.64 12.95 -8.19
CA SER A 133 8.40 12.98 -7.42
C SER A 133 8.69 13.08 -5.92
N LEU A 134 8.56 11.99 -5.17
CA LEU A 134 8.64 12.02 -3.70
C LEU A 134 10.06 12.28 -3.19
N ASN A 135 11.07 11.80 -3.89
CA ASN A 135 12.46 11.73 -3.41
C ASN A 135 12.52 11.10 -2.00
N SER A 136 12.03 9.87 -1.87
CA SER A 136 11.90 9.21 -0.57
C SER A 136 13.24 8.97 0.11
N VAL A 137 13.22 8.55 1.38
CA VAL A 137 14.44 8.24 2.14
C VAL A 137 14.35 6.83 2.71
N ASN A 138 15.19 5.92 2.20
CA ASN A 138 15.41 4.57 2.71
C ASN A 138 14.15 3.72 2.93
N ILE A 139 13.15 3.79 2.04
CA ILE A 139 11.96 2.93 2.18
C ILE A 139 12.35 1.46 1.95
N PRO A 140 12.06 0.55 2.89
CA PRO A 140 12.34 -0.88 2.71
C PRO A 140 11.54 -1.47 1.53
N LEU A 141 12.22 -2.16 0.62
CA LEU A 141 11.62 -2.89 -0.49
C LEU A 141 11.96 -4.37 -0.35
N TYR A 142 10.94 -5.19 -0.07
CA TYR A 142 11.04 -6.63 0.11
C TYR A 142 10.66 -7.36 -1.17
N LEU A 143 11.57 -8.16 -1.69
CA LEU A 143 11.38 -8.87 -2.95
C LEU A 143 12.20 -10.15 -3.03
N MET A 144 11.78 -11.08 -3.87
CA MET A 144 12.48 -12.35 -4.11
C MET A 144 13.84 -12.13 -4.81
N PRO A 145 14.79 -13.07 -4.72
CA PRO A 145 16.18 -12.84 -5.16
C PRO A 145 16.34 -12.46 -6.64
N LYS A 146 15.62 -13.10 -7.57
CA LYS A 146 15.72 -12.71 -8.99
C LYS A 146 15.17 -11.30 -9.23
N PHE A 147 14.09 -10.92 -8.53
CA PHE A 147 13.56 -9.56 -8.63
C PHE A 147 14.51 -8.54 -7.99
N HIS A 148 15.15 -8.90 -6.87
CA HIS A 148 16.19 -8.10 -6.23
C HIS A 148 17.31 -7.75 -7.22
N ASP A 149 17.85 -8.77 -7.89
CA ASP A 149 18.88 -8.59 -8.92
C ASP A 149 18.38 -7.76 -10.10
N PHE A 150 17.13 -7.95 -10.52
CA PHE A 150 16.54 -7.13 -11.57
C PHE A 150 16.52 -5.64 -11.20
N ILE A 151 16.06 -5.28 -9.99
CA ILE A 151 16.01 -3.88 -9.55
C ILE A 151 17.42 -3.27 -9.43
N LEU A 152 18.41 -4.03 -8.97
CA LEU A 152 19.80 -3.55 -8.87
C LEU A 152 20.45 -3.29 -10.23
N ASN A 153 20.13 -4.09 -11.23
CA ASN A 153 20.85 -4.09 -12.51
C ASN A 153 20.13 -3.35 -13.64
N ASN A 154 18.88 -2.91 -13.42
CA ASN A 154 18.08 -2.28 -14.47
C ASN A 154 17.66 -0.86 -14.09
N GLY A 155 17.96 0.08 -14.98
CA GLY A 155 17.41 1.42 -14.92
C GLY A 155 15.93 1.43 -15.33
N PRO A 156 15.12 2.37 -14.82
CA PRO A 156 15.52 3.44 -13.91
C PRO A 156 15.52 3.06 -12.41
N TRP A 157 15.09 1.85 -12.05
CA TRP A 157 14.91 1.46 -10.64
C TRP A 157 16.21 1.38 -9.84
N ASN A 158 17.31 0.96 -10.46
CA ASN A 158 18.61 0.90 -9.77
C ASN A 158 19.05 2.27 -9.22
N GLN A 159 18.62 3.36 -9.85
CA GLN A 159 18.91 4.71 -9.40
C GLN A 159 18.27 4.99 -8.02
N LEU A 160 17.08 4.45 -7.75
CA LEU A 160 16.41 4.57 -6.46
C LEU A 160 17.25 3.95 -5.33
N VAL A 161 17.97 2.86 -5.62
CA VAL A 161 18.87 2.20 -4.68
C VAL A 161 20.15 3.02 -4.49
N ILE A 162 20.79 3.44 -5.59
CA ILE A 162 22.03 4.26 -5.57
C ILE A 162 21.81 5.56 -4.78
N LEU A 163 20.65 6.18 -4.98
CA LEU A 163 20.27 7.44 -4.31
C LEU A 163 19.68 7.24 -2.91
N LYS A 164 19.57 5.99 -2.45
CA LYS A 164 19.00 5.63 -1.13
C LYS A 164 17.57 6.11 -0.95
N ASN A 165 16.80 6.18 -2.04
CA ASN A 165 15.36 6.39 -1.98
C ASN A 165 14.64 5.15 -1.44
N ILE A 166 15.14 3.97 -1.84
CA ILE A 166 14.70 2.65 -1.35
C ILE A 166 15.90 1.85 -0.85
N ASN A 167 15.66 0.88 0.04
CA ASN A 167 16.64 -0.10 0.48
C ASN A 167 16.10 -1.51 0.25
N LEU A 168 16.87 -2.36 -0.43
CA LEU A 168 16.39 -3.68 -0.82
C LEU A 168 16.59 -4.70 0.30
N PHE A 169 15.62 -5.58 0.46
CA PHE A 169 15.64 -6.71 1.39
C PHE A 169 15.19 -7.97 0.65
N GLU A 170 16.09 -8.93 0.52
CA GLU A 170 15.74 -10.22 -0.05
C GLU A 170 14.84 -11.01 0.90
N ILE A 171 13.73 -11.51 0.36
CA ILE A 171 12.87 -12.50 1.00
C ILE A 171 12.96 -13.80 0.22
N ASN A 172 12.61 -14.92 0.85
CA ASN A 172 12.70 -16.24 0.24
C ASN A 172 11.37 -16.97 0.42
N ALA A 173 10.96 -17.71 -0.61
CA ALA A 173 9.76 -18.53 -0.59
C ALA A 173 9.69 -19.39 0.68
N ASP A 174 8.50 -19.46 1.26
CA ASP A 174 8.13 -20.25 2.43
C ASP A 174 8.90 -19.91 3.73
N LYS A 175 9.68 -18.82 3.73
CA LYS A 175 10.31 -18.30 4.95
C LYS A 175 9.47 -17.16 5.54
N GLU A 176 8.96 -17.38 6.74
CA GLU A 176 8.21 -16.37 7.49
C GLU A 176 9.12 -15.20 7.88
N LEU A 177 8.74 -14.00 7.45
CA LEU A 177 9.33 -12.74 7.89
C LEU A 177 8.45 -12.14 9.00
N ILE A 178 9.02 -12.06 10.20
CA ILE A 178 8.35 -11.42 11.35
C ILE A 178 8.56 -9.90 11.22
N LEU A 179 7.46 -9.16 11.08
CA LEU A 179 7.48 -7.69 10.99
C LEU A 179 7.34 -7.06 12.37
N ASP A 180 6.42 -7.62 13.17
CA ASP A 180 6.14 -7.23 14.55
C ASP A 180 5.75 -8.48 15.36
N ASP A 181 5.58 -8.35 16.68
CA ASP A 181 5.16 -9.48 17.55
C ASP A 181 3.76 -10.03 17.23
N ASN A 182 2.94 -9.26 16.50
CA ASN A 182 1.57 -9.59 16.12
C ASN A 182 1.37 -9.66 14.60
N LEU A 183 2.41 -9.48 13.78
CA LEU A 183 2.33 -9.44 12.32
C LEU A 183 3.54 -10.15 11.68
N SER A 184 3.27 -11.13 10.84
CA SER A 184 4.27 -11.73 9.95
C SER A 184 3.73 -11.88 8.53
N ILE A 185 4.65 -12.00 7.58
CA ILE A 185 4.36 -12.21 6.16
C ILE A 185 5.23 -13.33 5.62
N THR A 186 4.66 -14.24 4.85
CA THR A 186 5.39 -15.36 4.22
C THR A 186 5.12 -15.33 2.72
N PRO A 187 6.14 -15.15 1.87
CA PRO A 187 5.98 -15.32 0.42
C PRO A 187 5.72 -16.79 0.10
N VAL A 188 4.78 -17.04 -0.81
CA VAL A 188 4.47 -18.38 -1.31
C VAL A 188 4.59 -18.33 -2.82
N GLN A 189 5.52 -19.08 -3.38
CA GLN A 189 5.74 -19.09 -4.82
C GLN A 189 4.57 -19.77 -5.53
N VAL A 190 4.10 -19.14 -6.62
CA VAL A 190 2.98 -19.60 -7.44
C VAL A 190 3.43 -19.78 -8.88
N PRO A 191 2.81 -20.70 -9.65
CA PRO A 191 3.16 -20.90 -11.04
C PRO A 191 2.77 -19.66 -11.85
N HIS A 192 3.76 -19.08 -12.51
CA HIS A 192 3.57 -17.98 -13.43
C HIS A 192 4.71 -17.91 -14.42
N ARG A 193 4.55 -17.09 -15.46
CA ARG A 193 5.61 -16.74 -16.39
C ARG A 193 6.69 -15.87 -15.72
N ASP A 194 7.68 -16.54 -15.14
CA ASP A 194 8.82 -15.91 -14.48
C ASP A 194 9.80 -15.28 -15.49
N GLU A 195 9.49 -14.07 -15.99
CA GLU A 195 10.35 -13.30 -16.90
C GLU A 195 11.53 -12.68 -16.14
N TYR A 196 11.27 -11.59 -15.40
CA TYR A 196 12.27 -10.79 -14.68
C TYR A 196 12.32 -11.04 -13.16
N SER A 197 11.40 -11.84 -12.64
CA SER A 197 11.33 -12.23 -11.23
C SER A 197 10.79 -13.65 -11.09
N GLU A 198 10.84 -14.18 -9.88
CA GLU A 198 9.89 -15.17 -9.40
C GLU A 198 8.50 -14.51 -9.24
N THR A 199 7.45 -15.33 -9.16
CA THR A 199 6.10 -14.88 -8.82
C THR A 199 5.65 -15.47 -7.49
N VAL A 200 5.27 -14.59 -6.57
CA VAL A 200 4.79 -15.00 -5.24
C VAL A 200 3.45 -14.38 -4.89
N GLY A 201 2.62 -15.14 -4.19
CA GLY A 201 1.61 -14.58 -3.30
C GLY A 201 2.17 -14.38 -1.89
N PHE A 202 1.35 -13.85 -1.00
CA PHE A 202 1.70 -13.65 0.40
C PHE A 202 0.66 -14.24 1.34
N VAL A 203 1.14 -14.93 2.36
CA VAL A 203 0.37 -15.27 3.55
C VAL A 203 0.68 -14.23 4.62
N ILE A 204 -0.34 -13.45 4.98
CA ILE A 204 -0.25 -12.39 5.99
C ILE A 204 -0.91 -12.91 7.26
N LYS A 205 -0.14 -12.99 8.34
CA LYS A 205 -0.60 -13.55 9.61
C LYS A 205 -0.60 -12.46 10.67
N GLY A 206 -1.81 -12.11 11.12
CA GLY A 206 -2.02 -11.33 12.33
C GLY A 206 -2.08 -12.22 13.58
N LYS A 207 -2.41 -11.60 14.73
CA LYS A 207 -2.51 -12.31 16.02
C LYS A 207 -3.51 -13.47 16.03
N SER A 208 -4.65 -13.32 15.36
CA SER A 208 -5.76 -14.28 15.39
C SER A 208 -6.31 -14.63 14.01
N LYS A 209 -5.89 -13.93 12.97
CA LYS A 209 -6.41 -14.06 11.61
C LYS A 209 -5.28 -14.19 10.61
N LYS A 210 -5.50 -14.96 9.56
CA LYS A 210 -4.58 -15.13 8.43
C LYS A 210 -5.27 -14.77 7.12
N ALA A 211 -4.57 -14.08 6.23
CA ALA A 211 -5.01 -13.82 4.88
C ALA A 211 -4.04 -14.42 3.86
N LEU A 212 -4.57 -14.92 2.74
CA LEU A 212 -3.82 -15.29 1.55
C LEU A 212 -4.08 -14.23 0.47
N TYR A 213 -3.02 -13.71 -0.14
CA TYR A 213 -3.08 -12.78 -1.27
C TYR A 213 -2.26 -13.34 -2.44
N ILE A 214 -2.92 -13.74 -3.51
CA ILE A 214 -2.31 -14.21 -4.76
C ILE A 214 -2.94 -13.38 -5.88
N PRO A 215 -2.31 -12.27 -6.31
CA PRO A 215 -2.93 -11.39 -7.31
C PRO A 215 -2.78 -11.89 -8.75
N ASP A 216 -1.81 -12.76 -9.01
CA ASP A 216 -1.51 -13.28 -10.34
C ASP A 216 -1.07 -14.75 -10.23
N ILE A 217 -1.63 -15.61 -11.08
CA ILE A 217 -1.26 -17.02 -11.21
C ILE A 217 -1.71 -17.55 -12.59
N ASP A 218 -0.83 -18.27 -13.28
CA ASP A 218 -1.18 -18.84 -14.58
C ASP A 218 -2.29 -19.89 -14.46
N LYS A 219 -2.04 -20.96 -13.68
CA LYS A 219 -2.98 -22.09 -13.51
C LYS A 219 -2.85 -22.74 -12.15
N TRP A 220 -4.00 -22.96 -11.50
CA TRP A 220 -4.07 -23.61 -10.20
C TRP A 220 -3.57 -25.07 -10.25
N GLU A 221 -3.79 -25.79 -11.35
CA GLU A 221 -3.37 -27.19 -11.51
C GLU A 221 -1.86 -27.35 -11.70
N LYS A 222 -1.17 -26.29 -12.12
CA LYS A 222 0.31 -26.26 -12.20
C LYS A 222 0.95 -26.02 -10.83
N TRP A 223 0.18 -25.56 -9.84
CA TRP A 223 0.71 -25.27 -8.52
C TRP A 223 0.89 -26.58 -7.75
N ASN A 224 2.08 -26.77 -7.15
CA ASN A 224 2.39 -27.93 -6.32
C ASN A 224 1.64 -27.92 -4.97
N VAL A 225 0.92 -26.84 -4.66
CA VAL A 225 0.06 -26.71 -3.48
C VAL A 225 -1.40 -26.67 -3.91
N SER A 226 -2.26 -27.39 -3.20
CA SER A 226 -3.70 -27.34 -3.45
C SER A 226 -4.28 -26.00 -3.00
N ILE A 227 -4.85 -25.23 -3.94
CA ILE A 227 -5.58 -24.01 -3.61
C ILE A 227 -6.72 -24.26 -2.62
N VAL A 228 -7.41 -25.39 -2.74
CA VAL A 228 -8.52 -25.77 -1.83
C VAL A 228 -8.01 -25.95 -0.39
N GLU A 229 -6.84 -26.55 -0.21
CA GLU A 229 -6.24 -26.67 1.13
C GLU A 229 -5.67 -25.32 1.60
N SER A 230 -5.06 -24.53 0.71
CA SER A 230 -4.56 -23.20 1.04
C SER A 230 -5.67 -22.27 1.57
N ILE A 231 -6.85 -22.24 0.92
CA ILE A 231 -7.96 -21.39 1.37
C ILE A 231 -8.61 -21.86 2.68
N LYS A 232 -8.59 -23.17 2.97
CA LYS A 232 -9.09 -23.71 4.26
C LYS A 232 -8.23 -23.29 5.45
N ASN A 233 -6.96 -22.99 5.21
CA ASN A 233 -5.98 -22.65 6.23
C ASN A 233 -5.87 -21.12 6.49
N VAL A 234 -6.74 -20.32 5.89
CA VAL A 234 -6.80 -18.86 6.06
C VAL A 234 -8.22 -18.40 6.35
N ASP A 235 -8.35 -17.23 6.98
CA ASP A 235 -9.65 -16.60 7.23
C ASP A 235 -10.13 -15.77 6.04
N TYR A 236 -9.19 -15.23 5.27
CA TYR A 236 -9.45 -14.41 4.09
C TYR A 236 -8.57 -14.87 2.93
N ALA A 237 -9.14 -14.92 1.72
CA ALA A 237 -8.40 -15.21 0.50
C ALA A 237 -8.73 -14.16 -0.56
N PHE A 238 -7.68 -13.55 -1.11
CA PHE A 238 -7.71 -12.61 -2.22
C PHE A 238 -6.94 -13.27 -3.36
N LEU A 239 -7.65 -13.73 -4.37
CA LEU A 239 -7.11 -14.59 -5.42
C LEU A 239 -7.25 -13.90 -6.79
N ASP A 240 -6.40 -14.31 -7.72
CA ASP A 240 -6.48 -13.91 -9.12
C ASP A 240 -7.86 -14.23 -9.69
N GLY A 241 -8.47 -13.22 -10.30
CA GLY A 241 -9.76 -13.27 -10.99
C GLY A 241 -9.72 -12.47 -12.28
N THR A 242 -8.56 -12.44 -12.94
CA THR A 242 -8.29 -11.54 -14.06
C THR A 242 -9.16 -11.82 -15.28
N PHE A 243 -9.33 -13.08 -15.65
CA PHE A 243 -10.10 -13.50 -16.83
C PHE A 243 -11.17 -14.52 -16.47
N TYR A 244 -12.39 -14.29 -16.96
CA TYR A 244 -13.46 -15.27 -16.82
C TYR A 244 -13.33 -16.41 -17.83
N ASP A 245 -13.01 -16.09 -19.09
CA ASP A 245 -12.77 -17.08 -20.14
C ASP A 245 -11.82 -16.56 -21.25
N GLN A 246 -11.40 -17.48 -22.14
CA GLN A 246 -10.47 -17.20 -23.24
C GLN A 246 -10.97 -16.19 -24.27
N LYS A 247 -12.29 -15.98 -24.38
CA LYS A 247 -12.86 -15.00 -25.31
C LYS A 247 -12.62 -13.57 -24.84
N GLU A 248 -12.15 -13.37 -23.60
CA GLU A 248 -11.79 -12.06 -23.10
C GLU A 248 -10.49 -11.54 -23.71
N ILE A 249 -9.57 -12.45 -24.10
CA ILE A 249 -8.25 -12.17 -24.68
C ILE A 249 -8.20 -12.67 -26.13
N ASN A 250 -8.58 -11.82 -27.08
CA ASN A 250 -8.65 -12.20 -28.51
C ASN A 250 -7.30 -12.56 -29.15
N ASN A 251 -6.18 -12.23 -28.51
CA ASN A 251 -4.84 -12.29 -29.11
C ASN A 251 -3.87 -13.23 -28.37
N ARG A 252 -4.34 -14.03 -27.41
CA ARG A 252 -3.46 -14.86 -26.58
C ARG A 252 -4.09 -16.22 -26.31
N ASP A 253 -3.26 -17.27 -26.36
CA ASP A 253 -3.69 -18.59 -25.93
C ASP A 253 -3.62 -18.69 -24.41
N MET A 254 -4.73 -19.06 -23.76
CA MET A 254 -4.76 -19.33 -22.31
C MET A 254 -4.26 -20.74 -21.98
N SER A 255 -3.93 -21.56 -22.98
CA SER A 255 -3.37 -22.90 -22.80
C SER A 255 -1.90 -22.90 -22.37
N GLU A 256 -1.20 -21.76 -22.50
CA GLU A 256 0.20 -21.59 -22.08
C GLU A 256 0.43 -21.68 -20.56
#